data_AF-I7CLJ6-F1
#
_entry.id   AF-I7CLJ6-F1
#
_cell.length_a   1.000
_cell.length_b   1.000
_cell.length_c   1.000
_cell.angle_alpha   90.00
_cell.angle_beta   90.00
_cell.angle_gamma   90.00
#
_symmetry.space_group_name_H-M   'P 1'
#
loop_
_entity.id
_entity.type
_entity.pdbx_description
1 polymer ?
#
loop_
_entity_poly.entity_id
_entity_poly.type
_entity_poly.pdbx_seq_one_letter_code
_entity_poly.pdbx_strand_id
1 'polypeptide(L)'
;MTDETDSGLFDDSRRSFMKKGALTAGAVALGTVGAGTAAAQDGGSVVVFGDDYEPGVDFTVVSMLNDGTKDELFSEAGLEDEFDTPDDWDVYIINYDVGGSAPSLGFLMSEDVDLSAGDSETMGSDGQFRDAELSLVEATPGETGGGGGGSEAESDEPMGEDEPMGDGGNESGGGN
;
A
#
# COMPACT_ATOMS: atom_id res chain seq x y z
N MET A 1 56.64 -20.31 -35.08
CA MET A 1 56.94 -19.85 -36.45
C MET A 1 55.59 -19.70 -37.12
N THR A 2 55.34 -18.49 -37.64
CA THR A 2 54.21 -18.02 -38.46
C THR A 2 52.80 -18.02 -37.85
N ASP A 3 52.38 -16.77 -37.65
CA ASP A 3 51.06 -16.18 -37.53
C ASP A 3 50.26 -16.24 -38.87
N GLU A 4 49.02 -15.75 -38.82
CA GLU A 4 48.16 -15.27 -39.94
C GLU A 4 47.31 -16.35 -40.66
N THR A 5 46.00 -16.19 -40.96
CA THR A 5 45.12 -15.01 -40.96
C THR A 5 43.63 -15.41 -40.96
N ASP A 6 42.83 -14.55 -40.32
CA ASP A 6 41.54 -13.97 -40.75
C ASP A 6 40.33 -14.85 -41.14
N SER A 7 39.21 -14.63 -40.44
CA SER A 7 38.07 -13.94 -41.06
C SER A 7 36.92 -13.68 -40.08
N GLY A 8 36.58 -12.40 -39.96
CA GLY A 8 35.17 -11.98 -39.93
C GLY A 8 34.62 -11.43 -38.61
N LEU A 9 34.46 -10.09 -38.60
CA LEU A 9 33.27 -9.34 -38.12
C LEU A 9 32.75 -9.72 -36.72
N PHE A 10 32.79 -8.88 -35.70
CA PHE A 10 32.20 -7.55 -35.67
C PHE A 10 32.93 -6.63 -34.68
N ASP A 11 33.20 -5.43 -35.17
CA ASP A 11 33.44 -4.22 -34.41
C ASP A 11 32.19 -3.88 -33.57
N ASP A 12 32.33 -3.84 -32.24
CA ASP A 12 31.51 -2.96 -31.41
C ASP A 12 32.41 -2.26 -30.38
N SER A 13 33.13 -1.26 -30.89
CA SER A 13 33.55 -0.13 -30.09
C SER A 13 32.39 0.84 -29.93
N ARG A 14 31.50 0.67 -28.95
CA ARG A 14 30.63 1.78 -28.50
C ARG A 14 30.64 1.98 -26.99
N ARG A 15 31.68 2.70 -26.58
CA ARG A 15 31.63 3.87 -25.68
C ARG A 15 31.19 3.62 -24.23
N SER A 16 32.22 3.63 -23.39
CA SER A 16 32.22 4.21 -22.05
C SER A 16 31.32 5.47 -21.94
N PHE A 17 30.35 5.43 -21.03
CA PHE A 17 29.81 6.62 -20.38
C PHE A 17 30.14 6.55 -18.90
N MET A 18 31.31 7.08 -18.59
CA MET A 18 31.74 7.42 -17.24
C MET A 18 30.80 8.51 -16.68
N LYS A 19 30.51 8.42 -15.36
CA LYS A 19 30.69 9.50 -14.36
C LYS A 19 29.43 10.04 -13.66
N LYS A 20 29.43 9.75 -12.35
CA LYS A 20 28.97 10.58 -11.21
C LYS A 20 27.50 11.00 -11.15
N GLY A 21 26.84 10.51 -10.11
CA GLY A 21 25.79 11.23 -9.40
C GLY A 21 25.84 10.83 -7.93
N ALA A 22 26.24 11.76 -7.06
CA ALA A 22 26.16 11.58 -5.62
C ALA A 22 24.69 11.43 -5.24
N LEU A 23 24.33 10.30 -4.61
CA LEU A 23 23.02 10.14 -4.02
C LEU A 23 23.08 10.75 -2.61
N THR A 24 22.76 12.04 -2.57
CA THR A 24 22.29 12.73 -1.37
C THR A 24 20.78 12.84 -1.50
N ALA A 25 20.05 12.03 -0.76
CA ALA A 25 18.63 12.21 -0.48
C ALA A 25 18.35 11.25 0.68
N GLY A 26 17.86 11.66 1.83
CA GLY A 26 17.19 12.89 2.23
C GLY A 26 16.21 12.39 3.28
N ALA A 27 16.47 12.68 4.56
CA ALA A 27 15.60 12.21 5.63
C ALA A 27 14.21 12.82 5.41
N VAL A 28 13.24 11.97 5.10
CA VAL A 28 11.84 12.34 5.01
C VAL A 28 11.36 12.57 6.44
N ALA A 29 11.36 13.84 6.86
CA ALA A 29 10.67 14.25 8.08
C ALA A 29 9.19 14.44 7.74
N LEU A 30 8.40 13.37 7.88
CA LEU A 30 6.94 13.47 7.89
C LEU A 30 6.53 14.10 9.21
N GLY A 31 6.41 15.43 9.19
CA GLY A 31 5.75 16.19 10.25
C GLY A 31 4.25 16.17 10.01
N THR A 32 3.58 15.12 10.45
CA THR A 32 2.12 15.12 10.67
C THR A 32 1.86 15.08 12.16
N VAL A 33 1.26 16.16 12.66
CA VAL A 33 0.74 16.25 14.02
C VAL A 33 -0.55 15.42 14.05
N GLY A 34 -0.64 14.47 14.98
CA GLY A 34 -1.83 13.63 15.17
C GLY A 34 -1.61 12.15 14.81
N ALA A 35 -0.70 11.47 15.50
CA ALA A 35 -0.64 10.02 15.49
C ALA A 35 -1.81 9.47 16.33
N GLY A 36 -3.00 9.42 15.74
CA GLY A 36 -3.88 8.28 15.95
C GLY A 36 -3.32 7.15 15.09
N THR A 37 -3.04 6.02 15.69
CA THR A 37 -2.54 4.82 15.00
C THR A 37 -3.56 4.39 13.95
N ALA A 38 -3.31 4.78 12.69
CA ALA A 38 -3.89 4.11 11.52
C ALA A 38 -3.54 2.63 11.65
N ALA A 39 -4.55 1.79 11.76
CA ALA A 39 -4.39 0.38 11.53
C ALA A 39 -4.08 0.24 10.04
N ALA A 40 -2.79 0.32 9.68
CA ALA A 40 -2.31 -0.16 8.39
C ALA A 40 -2.50 -1.68 8.38
N GLN A 41 -3.75 -2.12 8.27
CA GLN A 41 -4.15 -3.50 8.15
C GLN A 41 -4.04 -3.83 6.68
N ASP A 42 -3.00 -4.61 6.37
CA ASP A 42 -2.93 -5.56 5.26
C ASP A 42 -4.09 -5.48 4.23
N GLY A 43 -4.06 -4.45 3.36
CA GLY A 43 -4.80 -4.39 2.09
C GLY A 43 -6.32 -4.64 2.07
N GLY A 44 -7.04 -4.54 3.20
CA GLY A 44 -8.49 -4.81 3.22
C GLY A 44 -9.29 -3.74 2.48
N SER A 45 -10.21 -4.17 1.62
CA SER A 45 -11.15 -3.27 0.93
C SER A 45 -12.39 -3.01 1.78
N VAL A 46 -12.90 -1.79 1.72
CA VAL A 46 -14.17 -1.41 2.34
C VAL A 46 -15.17 -1.03 1.26
N VAL A 47 -16.45 -1.28 1.52
CA VAL A 47 -17.56 -0.93 0.64
C VAL A 47 -18.40 0.16 1.30
N VAL A 48 -18.74 1.20 0.53
CA VAL A 48 -19.60 2.31 0.95
C VAL A 48 -20.68 2.55 -0.11
N PHE A 49 -21.77 3.22 0.27
CA PHE A 49 -22.70 3.75 -0.72
C PHE A 49 -22.02 4.88 -1.50
N GLY A 50 -22.30 4.97 -2.80
CA GLY A 50 -21.68 5.94 -3.70
C GLY A 50 -22.03 7.38 -3.35
N ASP A 51 -23.20 7.62 -2.75
CA ASP A 51 -23.59 8.92 -2.18
C ASP A 51 -22.80 9.28 -0.91
N ASP A 52 -22.23 8.29 -0.23
CA ASP A 52 -21.43 8.43 0.99
C ASP A 52 -19.91 8.33 0.71
N TYR A 53 -19.48 8.09 -0.53
CA TYR A 53 -18.06 7.94 -0.88
C TYR A 53 -17.36 9.30 -1.01
N GLU A 54 -16.41 9.56 -0.10
CA GLU A 54 -15.63 10.80 -0.06
C GLU A 54 -14.12 10.51 -0.23
N PRO A 55 -13.56 10.51 -1.46
CA PRO A 55 -12.19 10.08 -1.71
C PRO A 55 -11.15 11.00 -1.06
N GLY A 56 -10.19 10.41 -0.34
CA GLY A 56 -9.09 11.14 0.29
C GLY A 56 -9.49 11.99 1.49
N VAL A 57 -10.71 11.79 2.01
CA VAL A 57 -11.23 12.47 3.20
C VAL A 57 -11.05 11.58 4.42
N ASP A 58 -10.65 12.17 5.53
CA ASP A 58 -10.54 11.48 6.80
C ASP A 58 -11.94 11.16 7.36
N PHE A 59 -12.13 9.94 7.82
CA PHE A 59 -13.33 9.51 8.51
C PHE A 59 -13.01 8.98 9.90
N THR A 60 -14.01 9.02 10.78
CA THR A 60 -13.94 8.42 12.12
C THR A 60 -15.11 7.49 12.32
N VAL A 61 -14.83 6.29 12.82
CA VAL A 61 -15.84 5.29 13.15
C VAL A 61 -16.58 5.75 14.39
N VAL A 62 -17.89 5.96 14.26
CA VAL A 62 -18.77 6.35 15.35
C VAL A 62 -19.17 5.13 16.16
N SER A 63 -19.64 4.09 15.47
CA SER A 63 -20.10 2.84 16.07
C SER A 63 -20.35 1.77 15.02
N MET A 64 -20.25 0.51 15.41
CA MET A 64 -20.72 -0.63 14.62
C MET A 64 -22.23 -0.85 14.78
N LEU A 65 -22.92 -1.23 13.71
CA LEU A 65 -24.32 -1.67 13.75
C LEU A 65 -24.43 -3.04 14.40
N ASN A 66 -25.52 -3.26 15.12
CA ASN A 66 -25.91 -4.60 15.56
C ASN A 66 -26.58 -5.37 14.42
N ASP A 67 -26.50 -6.69 14.47
CA ASP A 67 -27.03 -7.62 13.44
C ASP A 67 -28.45 -7.26 12.99
N GLY A 68 -29.38 -7.02 13.94
CA GLY A 68 -30.76 -6.69 13.56
C GLY A 68 -30.93 -5.37 12.79
N THR A 69 -30.06 -4.38 12.97
CA THR A 69 -30.10 -3.13 12.19
C THR A 69 -29.31 -3.28 10.88
N LYS A 70 -28.26 -4.10 10.87
CA LYS A 70 -27.56 -4.51 9.66
C LYS A 70 -28.51 -5.25 8.71
N ASP A 71 -29.26 -6.23 9.21
CA ASP A 71 -30.21 -7.03 8.41
C ASP A 71 -31.29 -6.15 7.79
N GLU A 72 -31.84 -5.21 8.57
CA GLU A 72 -32.83 -4.25 8.08
C GLU A 72 -32.23 -3.34 6.99
N LEU A 73 -31.00 -2.84 7.19
CA LEU A 73 -30.29 -2.05 6.19
C LEU A 73 -30.07 -2.83 4.90
N PHE A 74 -29.59 -4.07 4.99
CA PHE A 74 -29.32 -4.91 3.82
C PHE A 74 -30.61 -5.22 3.04
N SER A 75 -31.71 -5.48 3.74
CA SER A 75 -32.99 -5.74 3.08
C SER A 75 -33.61 -4.47 2.48
N GLU A 76 -33.55 -3.34 3.17
CA GLU A 76 -34.09 -2.07 2.65
C GLU A 76 -33.29 -1.53 1.46
N ALA A 77 -31.97 -1.67 1.49
CA ALA A 77 -31.08 -1.25 0.41
C ALA A 77 -30.93 -2.30 -0.71
N GLY A 78 -31.53 -3.49 -0.56
CA GLY A 78 -31.47 -4.56 -1.58
C GLY A 78 -30.07 -5.17 -1.76
N LEU A 79 -29.28 -5.18 -0.69
CA LEU A 79 -27.89 -5.68 -0.68
C LEU A 79 -27.80 -7.20 -0.52
N GLU A 80 -28.90 -7.86 -0.16
CA GLU A 80 -28.96 -9.31 0.10
C GLU A 80 -28.49 -10.17 -1.08
N ASP A 81 -28.64 -9.67 -2.31
CA ASP A 81 -28.20 -10.37 -3.52
C ASP A 81 -26.74 -10.07 -3.91
N GLU A 82 -26.17 -8.95 -3.44
CA GLU A 82 -24.80 -8.51 -3.75
C GLU A 82 -23.77 -9.06 -2.75
N PHE A 83 -24.19 -9.23 -1.50
CA PHE A 83 -23.36 -9.80 -0.45
C PHE A 83 -23.79 -11.24 -0.18
N ASP A 84 -23.06 -12.20 -0.77
CA ASP A 84 -23.35 -13.65 -0.64
C ASP A 84 -23.42 -14.15 0.82
N THR A 85 -22.68 -13.49 1.72
CA THR A 85 -22.60 -13.85 3.13
C THR A 85 -22.71 -12.58 4.00
N PRO A 86 -23.91 -11.99 4.16
CA PRO A 86 -24.06 -10.70 4.84
C PRO A 86 -23.70 -10.77 6.33
N ASP A 87 -23.72 -11.98 6.91
CA ASP A 87 -23.25 -12.23 8.28
C ASP A 87 -21.76 -11.97 8.46
N ASP A 88 -20.95 -12.20 7.44
CA ASP A 88 -19.47 -12.03 7.48
C ASP A 88 -19.06 -10.56 7.34
N TRP A 89 -19.99 -9.69 6.97
CA TRP A 89 -19.75 -8.26 6.80
C TRP A 89 -20.12 -7.49 8.05
N ASP A 90 -19.18 -6.68 8.52
CA ASP A 90 -19.39 -5.71 9.59
C ASP A 90 -19.76 -4.36 8.99
N VAL A 91 -20.78 -3.71 9.57
CA VAL A 91 -21.26 -2.40 9.13
C VAL A 91 -20.99 -1.36 10.21
N TYR A 92 -20.31 -0.29 9.82
CA TYR A 92 -19.92 0.80 10.67
C TYR A 92 -20.59 2.09 10.25
N ILE A 93 -21.03 2.89 11.22
CA ILE A 93 -21.38 4.29 11.02
C ILE A 93 -20.08 5.08 11.09
N ILE A 94 -19.76 5.79 10.03
CA ILE A 94 -18.58 6.67 9.97
C ILE A 94 -19.03 8.12 9.90
N ASN A 95 -18.14 9.01 10.33
CA ASN A 95 -18.30 10.45 10.19
C ASN A 95 -17.09 11.03 9.46
N TYR A 96 -17.34 11.71 8.34
CA TYR A 96 -16.30 12.39 7.57
C TYR A 96 -15.95 13.77 8.12
N ASP A 97 -14.67 14.11 8.12
CA ASP A 97 -14.16 15.45 8.40
C ASP A 97 -14.02 16.26 7.10
N VAL A 98 -15.16 16.75 6.59
CA VAL A 98 -15.22 17.62 5.40
C VAL A 98 -15.01 19.11 5.72
N GLY A 99 -14.57 19.46 6.94
CA GLY A 99 -14.30 20.85 7.33
C GLY A 99 -15.54 21.76 7.43
N GLY A 100 -16.75 21.17 7.48
CA GLY A 100 -18.02 21.87 7.60
C GLY A 100 -18.56 21.97 9.03
N SER A 101 -19.62 22.76 9.23
CA SER A 101 -20.29 22.85 10.55
C SER A 101 -21.19 21.66 10.88
N ALA A 102 -21.45 20.79 9.89
CA ALA A 102 -22.30 19.62 10.04
C ALA A 102 -21.47 18.34 9.81
N PRO A 103 -21.60 17.33 10.68
CA PRO A 103 -21.02 16.02 10.43
C PRO A 103 -21.67 15.37 9.20
N SER A 104 -20.86 14.80 8.31
CA SER A 104 -21.33 13.95 7.21
C SER A 104 -21.22 12.50 7.64
N LEU A 105 -22.36 11.87 7.91
CA LEU A 105 -22.43 10.46 8.30
C LEU A 105 -22.57 9.58 7.06
N GLY A 106 -21.95 8.41 7.09
CA GLY A 106 -22.11 7.38 6.07
C GLY A 106 -22.03 5.98 6.66
N PHE A 107 -22.33 4.98 5.84
CA PHE A 107 -22.15 3.56 6.19
C PHE A 107 -20.93 3.00 5.49
N LEU A 108 -20.07 2.33 6.26
CA LEU A 108 -18.90 1.62 5.77
C LEU A 108 -19.06 0.14 6.11
N MET A 109 -18.89 -0.71 5.11
CA MET A 109 -19.02 -2.16 5.21
C MET A 109 -17.66 -2.79 4.97
N SER A 110 -17.30 -3.78 5.77
CA SER A 110 -16.00 -4.43 5.68
C SER A 110 -16.10 -5.89 6.12
N GLU A 111 -15.41 -6.80 5.45
CA GLU A 111 -15.24 -8.21 5.88
C GLU A 111 -13.89 -8.44 6.58
N ASP A 112 -12.83 -7.77 6.11
CA ASP A 112 -11.45 -8.05 6.53
C ASP A 112 -10.86 -6.97 7.47
N VAL A 113 -11.44 -5.77 7.48
CA VAL A 113 -10.98 -4.65 8.30
C VAL A 113 -11.75 -4.61 9.62
N ASP A 114 -11.08 -5.00 10.69
CA ASP A 114 -11.56 -4.87 12.07
C ASP A 114 -11.47 -3.41 12.54
N LEU A 115 -12.56 -2.66 12.41
CA LEU A 115 -12.65 -1.28 12.89
C LEU A 115 -13.37 -1.18 14.24
N SER A 116 -12.93 -0.26 15.10
CA SER A 116 -13.56 0.04 16.39
C SER A 116 -14.06 1.47 16.45
N ALA A 117 -15.08 1.70 17.28
CA ALA A 117 -15.58 3.04 17.56
C ALA A 117 -14.48 3.94 18.12
N GLY A 118 -14.27 5.08 17.46
CA GLY A 118 -13.20 6.03 17.75
C GLY A 118 -11.96 5.88 16.87
N ASP A 119 -11.88 4.84 16.04
CA ASP A 119 -10.81 4.70 15.06
C ASP A 119 -11.00 5.71 13.92
N SER A 120 -9.90 6.26 13.43
CA SER A 120 -9.88 7.22 12.33
C SER A 120 -8.95 6.75 11.24
N GLU A 121 -9.39 6.86 9.99
CA GLU A 121 -8.63 6.46 8.80
C GLU A 121 -8.98 7.39 7.64
N THR A 122 -8.17 7.38 6.57
CA THR A 122 -8.46 8.16 5.36
C THR A 122 -9.16 7.28 4.33
N MET A 123 -10.26 7.76 3.76
CA MET A 123 -10.93 7.04 2.67
C MET A 123 -10.04 6.95 1.43
N GLY A 124 -9.95 5.75 0.85
CA GLY A 124 -9.19 5.51 -0.38
C GLY A 124 -9.62 6.43 -1.52
N SER A 125 -8.68 6.84 -2.37
CA SER A 125 -9.02 7.59 -3.61
C SER A 125 -9.02 6.70 -4.85
N ASP A 126 -8.78 5.42 -4.67
CA ASP A 126 -8.79 4.33 -5.65
C ASP A 126 -10.20 3.75 -5.90
N GLY A 127 -11.24 4.28 -5.25
CA GLY A 127 -12.56 3.69 -5.25
C GLY A 127 -13.14 3.37 -6.63
N GLN A 128 -13.68 2.17 -6.77
CA GLN A 128 -14.29 1.64 -7.98
C GLN A 128 -15.74 1.21 -7.69
N PHE A 129 -16.62 1.28 -8.69
CA PHE A 129 -17.96 0.71 -8.52
C PHE A 129 -17.86 -0.81 -8.40
N ARG A 130 -18.36 -1.31 -7.27
CA ARG A 130 -18.60 -2.73 -7.06
C ARG A 130 -19.88 -3.14 -7.77
N ASP A 131 -20.97 -2.43 -7.46
CA ASP A 131 -22.26 -2.54 -8.14
C ASP A 131 -22.79 -1.13 -8.47
N ALA A 132 -22.98 -0.84 -9.74
CA ALA A 132 -23.46 0.47 -10.20
C ALA A 132 -25.00 0.63 -10.12
N GLU A 133 -25.75 -0.47 -10.06
CA GLU A 133 -27.21 -0.46 -9.88
C GLU A 133 -27.58 -0.15 -8.43
N LEU A 134 -26.79 -0.65 -7.48
CA LEU A 134 -26.93 -0.41 -6.04
C LEU A 134 -26.14 0.82 -5.55
N SER A 135 -25.39 1.48 -6.44
CA SER A 135 -24.51 2.60 -6.10
C SER A 135 -23.55 2.21 -4.98
N LEU A 136 -22.79 1.12 -5.16
CA LEU A 136 -21.80 0.67 -4.19
C LEU A 136 -20.40 0.92 -4.73
N VAL A 137 -19.55 1.50 -3.88
CA VAL A 137 -18.15 1.79 -4.18
C VAL A 137 -17.27 1.01 -3.22
N GLU A 138 -16.31 0.28 -3.77
CA GLU A 138 -15.26 -0.41 -3.03
C GLU A 138 -13.97 0.41 -3.12
N ALA A 139 -13.30 0.63 -2.00
CA ALA A 139 -12.04 1.37 -1.92
C ALA A 139 -11.13 0.80 -0.84
N THR A 140 -9.82 1.03 -0.95
CA THR A 140 -8.86 0.65 0.09
C THR A 140 -8.55 1.84 1.00
N PRO A 141 -8.88 1.80 2.30
CA PRO A 141 -8.53 2.88 3.23
C PRO A 141 -7.03 3.17 3.21
N GLY A 142 -6.65 4.44 3.21
CA GLY A 142 -5.26 4.90 3.15
C GLY A 142 -4.61 4.84 1.77
N GLU A 143 -5.24 4.21 0.76
CA GLU A 143 -4.71 4.14 -0.60
C GLU A 143 -4.90 5.50 -1.30
N THR A 144 -3.79 6.16 -1.64
CA THR A 144 -3.81 7.41 -2.38
C THR A 144 -3.88 7.10 -3.87
N GLY A 145 -5.05 7.30 -4.48
CA GLY A 145 -5.35 7.04 -5.89
C GLY A 145 -4.21 7.39 -6.85
N GLY A 146 -3.47 6.34 -7.25
CA GLY A 146 -2.26 6.43 -8.04
C GLY A 146 -2.16 5.22 -8.95
N GLY A 147 -2.90 5.23 -10.06
CA GLY A 147 -2.80 4.19 -11.07
C GLY A 147 -1.38 4.06 -11.62
N GLY A 148 -0.75 2.90 -11.37
CA GLY A 148 0.31 2.35 -12.22
C GLY A 148 1.66 2.09 -11.55
N GLY A 149 1.92 0.80 -11.28
CA GLY A 149 3.23 0.18 -11.51
C GLY A 149 4.22 0.19 -10.35
N GLY A 150 4.16 -0.85 -9.53
CA GLY A 150 5.30 -1.30 -8.72
C GLY A 150 5.50 -2.78 -9.00
N SER A 151 6.34 -3.10 -9.98
CA SER A 151 6.78 -4.46 -10.26
C SER A 151 7.18 -5.16 -8.95
N GLU A 152 6.72 -6.40 -8.75
CA GLU A 152 7.44 -7.35 -7.90
C GLU A 152 8.93 -7.29 -8.29
N ALA A 153 9.72 -6.58 -7.49
CA ALA A 153 11.14 -6.81 -7.48
C ALA A 153 11.29 -8.17 -6.81
N GLU A 154 11.46 -9.20 -7.65
CA GLU A 154 11.99 -10.48 -7.21
C GLU A 154 13.15 -10.19 -6.26
N SER A 155 13.02 -10.68 -5.04
CA SER A 155 14.03 -10.54 -4.01
C SER A 155 15.23 -11.38 -4.43
N ASP A 156 16.08 -10.85 -5.31
CA ASP A 156 17.41 -11.37 -5.57
C ASP A 156 18.20 -11.26 -4.25
N GLU A 157 18.36 -12.42 -3.63
CA GLU A 157 19.15 -12.63 -2.43
C GLU A 157 20.53 -11.97 -2.57
N PRO A 158 20.97 -11.13 -1.63
CA PRO A 158 22.34 -10.64 -1.66
C PRO A 158 23.28 -11.84 -1.41
N MET A 159 24.04 -12.20 -2.44
CA MET A 159 25.22 -13.06 -2.34
C MET A 159 26.15 -12.48 -1.27
N GLY A 160 26.13 -13.13 -0.10
CA GLY A 160 26.97 -12.80 1.03
C GLY A 160 28.44 -13.01 0.71
N GLU A 161 29.17 -11.91 0.84
CA GLU A 161 30.50 -11.82 1.46
C GLU A 161 31.64 -12.59 0.78
N ASP A 162 32.31 -11.89 -0.15
CA ASP A 162 33.74 -12.09 -0.43
C ASP A 162 34.53 -12.01 0.89
N GLU A 163 34.98 -13.15 1.39
CA GLU A 163 35.91 -13.22 2.52
C GLU A 163 37.26 -12.58 2.12
N PRO A 164 37.79 -11.61 2.88
CA PRO A 164 39.15 -11.14 2.68
C PRO A 164 40.13 -12.24 3.09
N MET A 165 40.87 -12.81 2.13
CA MET A 165 42.00 -13.68 2.43
C MET A 165 42.99 -12.93 3.32
N GLY A 166 43.13 -13.41 4.56
CA GLY A 166 43.99 -12.86 5.58
C GLY A 166 45.46 -12.83 5.16
N ASP A 167 46.00 -11.62 5.11
CA ASP A 167 47.42 -11.32 5.19
C ASP A 167 47.83 -11.36 6.67
N GLY A 168 48.81 -12.20 7.03
CA GLY A 168 49.30 -12.25 8.41
C GLY A 168 50.41 -13.26 8.70
N GLY A 169 51.65 -12.74 8.80
CA GLY A 169 52.70 -13.24 9.71
C GLY A 169 53.96 -13.78 9.00
N ASN A 170 54.95 -12.93 8.69
CA ASN A 170 56.06 -12.49 9.56
C ASN A 170 57.08 -13.59 9.94
N GLU A 171 58.05 -13.82 9.06
CA GLU A 171 59.33 -14.44 9.42
C GLU A 171 60.41 -13.34 9.50
N SER A 172 60.81 -12.98 10.71
CA SER A 172 62.07 -12.27 10.93
C SER A 172 62.79 -12.90 12.12
N GLY A 173 63.73 -13.79 11.80
CA GLY A 173 64.70 -14.34 12.74
C GLY A 173 65.95 -13.47 12.79
N GLY A 174 66.42 -13.18 14.00
CA GLY A 174 67.77 -12.64 14.22
C GLY A 174 67.98 -11.97 15.57
N GLY A 175 68.70 -12.64 16.48
CA GLY A 175 69.36 -11.99 17.60
C GLY A 175 69.67 -12.86 18.82
N ASN A 176 70.85 -13.50 18.83
CA ASN A 176 71.77 -13.48 19.97
C ASN A 176 73.20 -13.79 19.51
#